data_AF-A0A926BW47-F1
#
_entry.id   AF-A0A926BW47-F1
#
_cell.length_a   1.000
_cell.length_b   1.000
_cell.length_c   1.000
_cell.angle_alpha   90.00
_cell.angle_beta   90.00
_cell.angle_gamma   90.00
#
_symmetry.space_group_name_H-M   'P 1'
#
loop_
_entity.id
_entity.type
_entity.pdbx_description
1 polymer ?
#
loop_
_entity_poly.entity_id
_entity_poly.type
_entity_poly.pdbx_seq_one_letter_code
_entity_poly.pdbx_strand_id
1 'polypeptide(L)'
;MSFLNQLRQRFAEKNPSPTEPVVTAVAVVTGPDPVTAPVDRPEPIDAGQQGPVWLDDEDLLRDEGVFFGLSDARPDEMVALIRHEFTHQTAALEQTLDQYHEKIGELNLFIEQHENQISELRYKSDELALRKPVGHQLPRTLAGLSLSVLMCIGTFFLIDETLRPAFTQNRWISLGVFLAGMFSLFSRTSLFHETNTPTTPRRLLEETGLPLATALFVLAQALKTQPAGTALALFFFIFFLFLLAGKLLLGNLMVLGSDLHAVGQNRQLARERLSQTTGWESEITQLRANIDRFRVQKWQIIPELNRIQADLTRMNARRDGLIKRFESEFNLARSLRDRLTSEQRQAIISR
;
A
#
# COMPACT_ATOMS: atom_id res chain seq x y z
N MET A 1 11.25 -44.52 -9.15
CA MET A 1 10.15 -43.61 -8.80
C MET A 1 10.49 -42.85 -7.54
N SER A 2 10.36 -41.53 -7.50
CA SER A 2 11.37 -40.59 -8.02
C SER A 2 11.75 -39.69 -6.84
N PHE A 3 13.04 -39.36 -6.71
CA PHE A 3 13.61 -38.42 -5.73
C PHE A 3 12.89 -37.05 -5.76
N LEU A 4 12.24 -36.74 -6.88
CA LEU A 4 11.34 -35.59 -7.05
C LEU A 4 10.09 -35.62 -6.13
N ASN A 5 9.57 -36.80 -5.78
CA ASN A 5 8.44 -36.90 -4.84
C ASN A 5 8.88 -36.65 -3.39
N GLN A 6 10.10 -37.06 -3.03
CA GLN A 6 10.66 -36.79 -1.69
C GLN A 6 11.08 -35.33 -1.51
N LEU A 7 11.58 -34.67 -2.57
CA LEU A 7 11.81 -33.22 -2.56
C LEU A 7 10.50 -32.44 -2.46
N ARG A 8 9.42 -32.91 -3.10
CA ARG A 8 8.09 -32.30 -2.97
C ARG A 8 7.50 -32.45 -1.57
N GLN A 9 7.74 -33.58 -0.90
CA GLN A 9 7.31 -33.81 0.49
C GLN A 9 8.11 -32.97 1.50
N ARG A 10 9.43 -32.82 1.33
CA ARG A 10 10.24 -31.97 2.22
C ARG A 10 9.97 -30.47 2.07
N PHE A 11 9.48 -30.02 0.91
CA PHE A 11 8.96 -28.66 0.76
C PHE A 11 7.50 -28.50 1.21
N ALA A 12 6.75 -29.60 1.35
CA ALA A 12 5.40 -29.59 1.93
C ALA A 12 5.41 -29.58 3.47
N GLU A 13 6.43 -30.15 4.11
CA GLU A 13 6.57 -30.20 5.58
C GLU A 13 7.04 -28.89 6.23
N LYS A 14 7.42 -27.88 5.45
CA LYS A 14 7.86 -26.57 5.98
C LYS A 14 6.86 -25.43 5.79
N ASN A 15 5.61 -25.77 5.47
CA ASN A 15 4.50 -24.85 5.68
C ASN A 15 3.82 -25.23 7.00
N PRO A 16 3.63 -24.29 7.95
CA PRO A 16 2.64 -24.51 8.98
C PRO A 16 1.32 -24.86 8.27
N SER A 17 0.63 -25.90 8.74
CA SER A 17 -0.71 -26.21 8.26
C SER A 17 -1.52 -24.91 8.23
N PRO A 18 -2.28 -24.65 7.17
CA PRO A 18 -3.22 -23.54 7.19
C PRO A 18 -4.09 -23.81 8.42
N THR A 19 -4.05 -22.89 9.37
CA THR A 19 -5.03 -22.84 10.44
C THR A 19 -6.36 -23.07 9.76
N GLU A 20 -7.04 -24.16 10.13
CA GLU A 20 -8.43 -24.35 9.78
C GLU A 20 -9.09 -22.99 10.00
N PRO A 21 -9.85 -22.46 9.03
CA PRO A 21 -10.68 -21.33 9.34
C PRO A 21 -11.54 -21.82 10.48
N VAL A 22 -11.31 -21.28 11.68
CA VAL A 22 -12.32 -21.25 12.70
C VAL A 22 -13.52 -20.71 11.96
N VAL A 23 -14.48 -21.59 11.72
CA VAL A 23 -15.82 -21.23 11.29
C VAL A 23 -16.42 -20.53 12.48
N THR A 24 -15.91 -19.33 12.78
CA THR A 24 -16.74 -18.26 13.27
C THR A 24 -17.71 -18.11 12.14
N ALA A 25 -18.91 -18.62 12.34
CA ALA A 25 -20.04 -18.33 11.48
C ALA A 25 -19.99 -16.82 11.25
N VAL A 26 -19.53 -16.42 10.07
CA VAL A 26 -19.82 -15.12 9.54
C VAL A 26 -21.31 -15.23 9.39
N ALA A 27 -22.03 -14.71 10.40
CA ALA A 27 -23.39 -14.30 10.21
C ALA A 27 -23.37 -13.59 8.87
N VAL A 28 -24.07 -14.19 7.90
CA VAL A 28 -24.50 -13.48 6.72
C VAL A 28 -25.25 -12.30 7.28
N VAL A 29 -24.54 -11.19 7.47
CA VAL A 29 -25.14 -9.88 7.45
C VAL A 29 -25.49 -9.76 5.98
N THR A 30 -26.63 -10.37 5.64
CA THR A 30 -27.55 -9.84 4.66
C THR A 30 -27.37 -8.35 4.77
N GLY A 31 -26.75 -7.75 3.74
CA GLY A 31 -26.78 -6.31 3.60
C GLY A 31 -28.21 -5.92 3.93
N PRO A 32 -28.42 -4.89 4.77
CA PRO A 32 -29.78 -4.51 5.07
C PRO A 32 -30.45 -4.37 3.70
N ASP A 33 -31.46 -5.22 3.47
CA ASP A 33 -32.58 -4.88 2.61
C ASP A 33 -32.82 -3.40 2.79
N PRO A 34 -33.14 -2.62 1.75
CA PRO A 34 -33.38 -1.20 1.90
C PRO A 34 -34.33 -1.04 3.08
N VAL A 35 -33.78 -0.70 4.23
CA VAL A 35 -34.50 -0.22 5.37
C VAL A 35 -34.79 1.17 4.83
N THR A 36 -35.87 1.25 4.05
CA THR A 36 -37.01 2.08 4.39
C THR A 36 -37.12 2.09 5.90
N ALA A 37 -36.16 2.78 6.53
CA ALA A 37 -36.40 3.44 7.78
C ALA A 37 -37.67 4.22 7.44
N PRO A 38 -38.71 4.12 8.28
CA PRO A 38 -39.70 5.16 8.26
C PRO A 38 -38.86 6.43 8.28
N VAL A 39 -39.03 7.26 7.25
CA VAL A 39 -38.80 8.68 7.43
C VAL A 39 -39.76 8.97 8.57
N ASP A 40 -39.29 8.83 9.81
CA ASP A 40 -39.80 9.57 10.94
C ASP A 40 -39.54 10.99 10.50
N ARG A 41 -40.50 11.50 9.72
CA ARG A 41 -40.94 12.86 9.87
C ARG A 41 -40.96 13.05 11.37
N PRO A 42 -40.19 14.01 11.92
CA PRO A 42 -40.48 14.41 13.28
C PRO A 42 -42.00 14.63 13.31
N GLU A 43 -42.69 13.84 14.13
CA GLU A 43 -44.07 14.14 14.46
C GLU A 43 -44.10 15.63 14.79
N PRO A 44 -45.08 16.39 14.29
CA PRO A 44 -45.20 17.79 14.66
C PRO A 44 -45.25 17.81 16.19
N ILE A 45 -44.16 18.31 16.80
CA ILE A 45 -44.07 18.44 18.24
C ILE A 45 -45.28 19.27 18.63
N ASP A 46 -46.16 18.63 19.40
CA ASP A 46 -47.38 19.22 19.90
C ASP A 46 -47.04 20.57 20.52
N ALA A 47 -47.61 21.64 19.96
CA ALA A 47 -47.39 23.03 20.38
C ALA A 47 -48.11 23.30 21.70
N GLY A 48 -47.73 22.58 22.76
CA GLY A 48 -48.50 22.42 23.99
C GLY A 48 -47.92 23.11 25.24
N GLN A 49 -46.82 23.83 25.13
CA GLN A 49 -46.40 24.78 26.17
C GLN A 49 -46.35 26.16 25.53
N GLN A 50 -47.50 26.84 25.55
CA GLN A 50 -47.55 28.28 25.33
C GLN A 50 -46.60 28.91 26.35
N GLY A 51 -45.53 29.52 25.88
CA GLY A 51 -44.68 30.37 26.70
C GLY A 51 -45.52 31.47 27.35
N PRO A 52 -44.96 32.21 28.32
CA PRO A 52 -45.69 33.30 28.94
C PRO A 52 -46.25 34.25 27.87
N VAL A 53 -47.54 34.59 27.95
CA VAL A 53 -48.28 35.35 26.91
C VAL A 53 -47.60 36.68 26.55
N TRP A 54 -46.87 37.27 27.50
CA TRP A 54 -46.11 38.51 27.33
C TRP A 54 -44.81 38.36 26.49
N LEU A 55 -44.36 37.13 26.18
CA LEU A 55 -43.20 36.91 25.30
C LEU A 55 -43.57 37.02 23.81
N ASP A 56 -44.85 36.76 23.50
CA ASP A 56 -45.41 36.82 22.15
C ASP A 56 -46.11 38.15 21.86
N ASP A 57 -46.56 38.85 22.91
CA ASP A 57 -47.12 40.19 22.82
C ASP A 57 -46.12 41.25 23.27
N GLU A 58 -45.60 42.00 22.28
CA GLU A 58 -44.64 43.06 22.53
C GLU A 58 -45.18 44.22 23.38
N ASP A 59 -46.50 44.45 23.39
CA ASP A 59 -47.10 45.53 24.18
C ASP A 59 -47.20 45.13 25.66
N LEU A 60 -47.52 43.87 25.95
CA LEU A 60 -47.50 43.32 27.31
C LEU A 60 -46.09 43.34 27.91
N LEU A 61 -45.03 43.06 27.13
CA LEU A 61 -43.66 43.18 27.61
C LEU A 61 -43.26 44.62 27.97
N ARG A 62 -43.82 45.61 27.26
CA ARG A 62 -43.58 47.03 27.54
C ARG A 62 -44.29 47.47 28.80
N ASP A 63 -45.54 47.06 28.98
CA ASP A 63 -46.29 47.30 30.20
C ASP A 63 -45.60 46.68 31.41
N GLU A 64 -45.07 45.47 31.26
CA GLU A 64 -44.26 44.82 32.30
C GLU A 64 -42.96 45.59 32.59
N GLY A 65 -42.29 46.09 31.54
CA GLY A 65 -41.13 46.99 31.68
C GLY A 65 -41.45 48.26 32.47
N VAL A 66 -42.59 48.89 32.19
CA VAL A 66 -43.07 50.09 32.91
C VAL A 66 -43.41 49.75 34.35
N PHE A 67 -44.14 48.65 34.59
CA PHE A 67 -44.53 48.20 35.92
C PHE A 67 -43.28 47.91 36.78
N PHE A 68 -42.31 47.18 36.23
CA PHE A 68 -41.04 46.91 36.90
C PHE A 68 -40.26 48.20 37.18
N GLY A 69 -40.23 49.17 36.26
CA GLY A 69 -39.54 50.44 36.45
C GLY A 69 -40.20 51.37 37.47
N LEU A 70 -41.53 51.29 37.62
CA LEU A 70 -42.30 51.99 38.67
C LEU A 70 -42.18 51.31 40.04
N SER A 71 -42.04 49.98 40.05
CA SER A 71 -41.69 49.20 41.24
C SER A 71 -40.21 49.40 41.61
N ASP A 72 -39.79 48.97 42.80
CA ASP A 72 -38.36 48.99 43.18
C ASP A 72 -37.65 47.67 42.83
N ALA A 73 -38.23 46.88 41.92
CA ALA A 73 -37.70 45.60 41.47
C ALA A 73 -36.45 45.77 40.59
N ARG A 74 -35.60 44.73 40.59
CA ARG A 74 -34.41 44.68 39.73
C ARG A 74 -34.80 44.15 38.34
N PRO A 75 -34.29 44.75 37.25
CA PRO A 75 -34.59 44.30 35.89
C PRO A 75 -33.93 42.95 35.58
N ASP A 76 -32.89 42.57 36.34
CA ASP A 76 -32.08 41.37 36.13
C ASP A 76 -32.92 40.08 36.15
N GLU A 77 -33.95 40.02 37.00
CA GLU A 77 -34.80 38.84 37.15
C GLU A 77 -35.64 38.57 35.89
N MET A 78 -36.22 39.62 35.30
CA MET A 78 -37.00 39.50 34.07
C MET A 78 -36.11 39.25 32.85
N VAL A 79 -34.94 39.89 32.78
CA VAL A 79 -33.96 39.60 31.73
C VAL A 79 -33.48 38.15 31.81
N ALA A 80 -33.28 37.62 33.01
CA ALA A 80 -32.91 36.21 33.21
C ALA A 80 -34.04 35.26 32.79
N LEU A 81 -35.30 35.61 33.06
CA LEU A 81 -36.47 34.83 32.65
C LEU A 81 -36.60 34.78 31.12
N ILE A 82 -36.48 35.93 30.44
CA ILE A 82 -36.48 36.00 28.96
C ILE A 82 -35.35 35.13 28.39
N ARG A 83 -34.15 35.23 28.96
CA ARG A 83 -33.02 34.39 28.51
C ARG A 83 -33.30 32.91 28.72
N HIS A 84 -33.86 32.52 29.85
CA HIS A 84 -34.16 31.13 30.17
C HIS A 84 -35.17 30.52 29.18
N GLU A 85 -36.26 31.24 28.89
CA GLU A 85 -37.28 30.78 27.93
C GLU A 85 -36.70 30.60 26.53
N PHE A 86 -35.88 31.56 26.06
CA PHE A 86 -35.23 31.43 24.76
C PHE A 86 -34.18 30.31 24.74
N THR A 87 -33.45 30.06 25.82
CA THR A 87 -32.56 28.89 25.93
C THR A 87 -33.32 27.58 25.79
N HIS A 88 -34.51 27.47 26.40
CA HIS A 88 -35.34 26.28 26.24
C HIS A 88 -35.84 26.12 24.78
N GLN A 89 -36.25 27.23 24.15
CA GLN A 89 -36.69 27.23 22.75
C GLN A 89 -35.56 26.94 21.75
N THR A 90 -34.33 27.37 22.02
CA THR A 90 -33.16 27.13 21.14
C THR A 90 -32.47 25.79 21.39
N ALA A 91 -32.67 25.16 22.55
CA ALA A 91 -31.99 23.92 22.94
C ALA A 91 -32.08 22.81 21.88
N ALA A 92 -33.26 22.57 21.29
CA ALA A 92 -33.44 21.55 20.26
C ALA A 92 -32.70 21.89 18.94
N LEU A 93 -32.67 23.18 18.58
CA LEU A 93 -31.95 23.66 17.40
C LEU A 93 -30.43 23.59 17.61
N GLU A 94 -29.94 23.96 18.80
CA GLU A 94 -28.53 23.84 19.19
C GLU A 94 -28.08 22.37 19.16
N GLN A 95 -28.86 21.46 19.74
CA GLN A 95 -28.58 20.03 19.70
C GLN A 95 -28.50 19.48 18.27
N THR A 96 -29.42 19.91 17.39
CA THR A 96 -29.42 19.47 15.99
C THR A 96 -28.23 20.05 15.22
N LEU A 97 -27.84 21.29 15.52
CA LEU A 97 -26.65 21.93 14.95
C LEU A 97 -25.38 21.17 15.35
N ASP A 98 -25.25 20.79 16.62
CA ASP A 98 -24.12 20.01 17.12
C ASP A 98 -24.05 18.63 16.46
N GLN A 99 -25.19 17.94 16.32
CA GLN A 99 -25.26 16.66 15.60
C GLN A 99 -24.81 16.79 14.14
N TYR A 100 -25.22 17.85 13.43
CA TYR A 100 -24.76 18.07 12.06
C TYR A 100 -23.28 18.42 11.99
N HIS A 101 -22.74 19.20 12.93
CA HIS A 101 -21.30 19.46 13.02
C HIS A 101 -20.51 18.18 13.29
N GLU A 102 -20.94 17.33 14.22
CA GLU A 102 -20.33 16.04 14.50
C GLU A 102 -20.32 15.16 13.26
N LYS A 103 -21.47 15.04 12.58
CA LYS A 103 -21.61 14.25 11.35
C LYS A 103 -20.73 14.77 10.22
N ILE A 104 -20.61 16.09 10.06
CA ILE A 104 -19.67 16.68 9.07
C ILE A 104 -18.22 16.38 9.46
N GLY A 105 -17.89 16.42 10.75
CA GLY A 105 -16.58 16.04 11.27
C GLY A 105 -16.23 14.59 10.97
N GLU A 106 -17.16 13.67 11.24
CA GLU A 106 -17.03 12.25 10.92
C GLU A 106 -16.81 12.01 9.41
N LEU A 107 -17.64 12.65 8.57
CA LEU A 107 -17.51 12.55 7.11
C LEU A 107 -16.16 13.08 6.61
N ASN A 108 -15.65 14.17 7.19
CA ASN A 108 -14.31 14.68 6.84
C ASN A 108 -13.22 13.69 7.23
N LEU A 109 -13.32 13.05 8.41
CA LEU A 109 -12.36 12.05 8.85
C LEU A 109 -12.34 10.84 7.90
N PHE A 110 -13.51 10.36 7.45
CA PHE A 110 -13.57 9.28 6.47
C PHE A 110 -12.98 9.67 5.11
N ILE A 111 -13.23 10.89 4.65
CA ILE A 111 -12.62 11.42 3.41
C ILE A 111 -11.10 11.44 3.56
N GLU A 112 -10.57 11.98 4.66
CA GLU A 112 -9.13 12.05 4.90
C GLU A 112 -8.49 10.65 4.99
N GLN A 113 -9.12 9.71 5.70
CA GLN A 113 -8.64 8.33 5.79
C GLN A 113 -8.54 7.68 4.40
N HIS A 114 -9.55 7.86 3.55
CA HIS A 114 -9.56 7.29 2.20
C HIS A 114 -8.58 8.01 1.28
N GLU A 115 -8.40 9.33 1.41
CA GLU A 115 -7.39 10.09 0.67
C GLU A 115 -5.97 9.63 1.02
N ASN A 116 -5.71 9.34 2.30
CA ASN A 116 -4.43 8.78 2.77
C ASN A 116 -4.18 7.38 2.22
N GLN A 117 -5.20 6.52 2.17
CA GLN A 117 -5.07 5.20 1.54
C GLN A 117 -4.79 5.29 0.04
N ILE A 118 -5.44 6.22 -0.68
CA ILE A 118 -5.16 6.48 -2.10
C ILE A 118 -3.71 6.94 -2.28
N SER A 119 -3.21 7.84 -1.43
CA SER A 119 -1.83 8.34 -1.55
C SER A 119 -0.80 7.24 -1.29
N GLU A 120 -1.05 6.36 -0.32
CA GLU A 120 -0.20 5.20 -0.04
C GLU A 120 -0.17 4.21 -1.22
N LEU A 121 -1.34 3.89 -1.80
CA LEU A 121 -1.42 3.00 -2.96
C LEU A 121 -0.71 3.59 -4.19
N ARG A 122 -0.85 4.90 -4.42
CA ARG A 122 -0.12 5.60 -5.49
C ARG A 122 1.39 5.55 -5.26
N TYR A 123 1.85 5.80 -4.04
CA TYR A 123 3.27 5.73 -3.70
C TYR A 123 3.84 4.33 -4.00
N LYS A 124 3.14 3.26 -3.59
CA LYS A 124 3.54 1.87 -3.88
C LYS A 124 3.57 1.58 -5.39
N SER A 125 2.60 2.10 -6.14
CA SER A 125 2.55 2.01 -7.60
C SER A 125 3.76 2.68 -8.25
N ASP A 126 4.09 3.90 -7.82
CA ASP A 126 5.23 4.66 -8.34
C ASP A 126 6.56 3.99 -7.99
N GLU A 127 6.70 3.47 -6.76
CA GLU A 127 7.88 2.71 -6.34
C GLU A 127 8.10 1.47 -7.22
N LEU A 128 7.03 0.71 -7.49
CA LEU A 128 7.08 -0.48 -8.36
C LEU A 128 7.38 -0.12 -9.82
N ALA A 129 6.90 1.05 -10.29
CA ALA A 129 7.20 1.58 -11.61
C ALA A 129 8.68 2.00 -11.74
N LEU A 130 9.24 2.61 -10.69
CA LEU A 130 10.64 3.06 -10.66
C LEU A 130 11.65 1.89 -10.57
N ARG A 131 11.26 0.74 -10.02
CA ARG A 131 12.14 -0.44 -9.84
C ARG A 131 12.64 -0.99 -11.18
N LYS A 132 13.89 -0.73 -11.56
CA LYS A 132 14.43 -1.15 -12.87
C LYS A 132 14.68 -2.67 -12.97
N PRO A 133 14.48 -3.27 -14.15
CA PRO A 133 14.85 -4.67 -14.39
C PRO A 133 16.36 -4.84 -14.29
N VAL A 134 16.79 -6.01 -13.79
CA VAL A 134 18.21 -6.38 -13.72
C VAL A 134 18.71 -6.65 -15.12
N GLY A 135 19.83 -6.03 -15.51
CA GLY A 135 20.46 -6.29 -16.81
C GLY A 135 20.98 -7.73 -16.89
N HIS A 136 20.72 -8.42 -17.99
CA HIS A 136 21.23 -9.77 -18.25
C HIS A 136 21.85 -9.86 -19.65
N GLN A 137 22.89 -10.69 -19.81
CA GLN A 137 23.59 -10.87 -21.08
C GLN A 137 23.34 -12.24 -21.72
N LEU A 138 22.16 -12.83 -21.45
CA LEU A 138 21.71 -14.12 -21.97
C LEU A 138 22.11 -14.45 -23.42
N PRO A 139 21.86 -13.60 -24.44
CA PRO A 139 22.15 -13.98 -25.82
C PRO A 139 23.66 -14.20 -26.04
N ARG A 140 24.49 -13.41 -25.35
CA ARG A 140 25.96 -13.53 -25.41
C ARG A 140 26.43 -14.79 -24.70
N THR A 141 25.89 -15.07 -23.51
CA THR A 141 26.27 -16.27 -22.74
C THR A 141 25.82 -17.55 -23.43
N LEU A 142 24.64 -17.55 -24.05
CA LEU A 142 24.14 -18.67 -24.84
C LEU A 142 24.99 -18.92 -26.09
N ALA A 143 25.41 -17.86 -26.81
CA ALA A 143 26.33 -17.99 -27.94
C ALA A 143 27.69 -18.55 -27.52
N GLY A 144 28.25 -18.06 -26.41
CA GLY A 144 29.50 -18.58 -25.83
C GLY A 144 29.40 -20.04 -25.39
N LEU A 145 28.28 -20.41 -24.77
CA LEU A 145 28.01 -21.80 -24.37
C LEU A 145 27.90 -22.70 -25.62
N SER A 146 27.15 -22.29 -26.63
CA SER A 146 27.01 -23.03 -27.89
C SER A 146 28.37 -23.24 -28.57
N LEU A 147 29.21 -22.20 -28.63
CA LEU A 147 30.56 -22.31 -29.18
C LEU A 147 31.43 -23.27 -28.37
N SER A 148 31.34 -23.23 -27.04
CA SER A 148 32.09 -24.14 -26.16
C SER A 148 31.67 -25.60 -26.33
N VAL A 149 30.36 -25.87 -26.49
CA VAL A 149 29.82 -27.21 -26.76
C VAL A 149 30.31 -27.71 -28.13
N LEU A 150 30.29 -26.86 -29.15
CA LEU A 150 30.79 -27.22 -30.48
C LEU A 150 32.29 -27.57 -30.44
N MET A 151 33.09 -26.79 -29.72
CA MET A 151 34.50 -27.12 -29.50
C MET A 151 34.68 -28.45 -28.76
N CYS A 152 33.88 -28.71 -27.72
CA CYS A 152 33.92 -29.99 -26.99
C CYS A 152 33.65 -31.19 -27.90
N ILE A 153 32.64 -31.09 -28.77
CA ILE A 153 32.30 -32.12 -29.75
C ILE A 153 33.47 -32.33 -30.72
N GLY A 154 34.06 -31.24 -31.25
CA GLY A 154 35.21 -31.31 -32.14
C GLY A 154 36.42 -31.99 -31.49
N THR A 155 36.76 -31.61 -30.26
CA THR A 155 37.86 -32.22 -29.49
C THR A 155 37.63 -33.71 -29.25
N PHE A 156 36.41 -34.12 -28.93
CA PHE A 156 36.07 -35.54 -28.75
C PHE A 156 36.30 -36.36 -30.02
N PHE A 157 35.81 -35.88 -31.18
CA PHE A 157 36.02 -36.59 -32.46
C PHE A 157 37.50 -36.68 -32.84
N LEU A 158 38.28 -35.63 -32.55
CA LEU A 158 39.72 -35.60 -32.82
C LEU A 158 40.49 -36.60 -31.95
N ILE A 159 40.09 -36.75 -30.69
CA ILE A 159 40.63 -37.78 -29.78
C ILE A 159 40.18 -39.19 -30.21
N ASP A 160 38.91 -39.37 -30.57
CA ASP A 160 38.40 -40.69 -30.97
C ASP A 160 39.13 -41.20 -32.21
N GLU A 161 39.30 -40.35 -33.23
CA GLU A 161 39.97 -40.74 -34.47
C GLU A 161 41.46 -41.06 -34.27
N THR A 162 42.14 -40.35 -33.36
CA THR A 162 43.56 -40.62 -33.05
C THR A 162 43.79 -41.87 -32.22
N LEU A 163 42.85 -42.23 -31.34
CA LEU A 163 42.94 -43.43 -30.49
C LEU A 163 42.40 -44.69 -31.16
N ARG A 164 41.56 -44.54 -32.20
CA ARG A 164 40.91 -45.65 -32.92
C ARG A 164 41.86 -46.76 -33.39
N PRO A 165 43.07 -46.49 -33.92
CA PRO A 165 43.98 -47.54 -34.36
C PRO A 165 44.54 -48.38 -33.22
N ALA A 166 44.68 -47.80 -32.02
CA ALA A 166 45.20 -48.49 -30.84
C ALA A 166 44.09 -49.25 -30.06
N PHE A 167 42.84 -48.77 -30.14
CA PHE A 167 41.71 -49.31 -29.37
C PHE A 167 40.46 -49.47 -30.24
N THR A 168 40.51 -50.41 -31.20
CA THR A 168 39.48 -50.58 -32.25
C THR A 168 38.06 -50.93 -31.75
N GLN A 169 37.91 -51.47 -30.53
CA GLN A 169 36.62 -51.90 -29.98
C GLN A 169 36.03 -51.01 -28.88
N ASN A 170 36.80 -50.09 -28.28
CA ASN A 170 36.39 -49.40 -27.03
C ASN A 170 36.42 -47.87 -27.14
N ARG A 171 35.34 -47.26 -27.66
CA ARG A 171 35.14 -45.79 -27.68
C ARG A 171 35.04 -45.16 -26.28
N TRP A 172 34.80 -45.99 -25.26
CA TRP A 172 34.81 -45.57 -23.86
C TRP A 172 36.18 -45.06 -23.40
N ILE A 173 37.27 -45.55 -23.99
CA ILE A 173 38.62 -45.06 -23.68
C ILE A 173 38.77 -43.63 -24.19
N SER A 174 38.35 -43.34 -25.43
CA SER A 174 38.34 -41.98 -26.00
C SER A 174 37.50 -41.02 -25.16
N LEU A 175 36.31 -41.48 -24.73
CA LEU A 175 35.43 -40.70 -23.85
C LEU A 175 36.08 -40.46 -22.48
N GLY A 176 36.73 -41.45 -21.88
CA GLY A 176 37.43 -41.34 -20.61
C GLY A 176 38.60 -40.35 -20.67
N VAL A 177 39.41 -40.41 -21.72
CA VAL A 177 40.51 -39.47 -21.97
C VAL A 177 39.98 -38.05 -22.19
N PHE A 178 38.91 -37.90 -22.97
CA PHE A 178 38.26 -36.61 -23.19
C PHE A 178 37.69 -36.03 -21.88
N LEU A 179 36.95 -36.81 -21.11
CA LEU A 179 36.37 -36.38 -19.83
C LEU A 179 37.46 -36.03 -18.82
N ALA A 180 38.51 -36.83 -18.72
CA ALA A 180 39.66 -36.53 -17.87
C ALA A 180 40.28 -35.16 -18.27
N GLY A 181 40.56 -34.95 -19.56
CA GLY A 181 41.15 -33.69 -20.04
C GLY A 181 40.26 -32.47 -19.84
N MET A 182 38.95 -32.62 -20.03
CA MET A 182 37.97 -31.52 -19.93
C MET A 182 37.57 -31.17 -18.50
N PHE A 183 37.39 -32.16 -17.62
CA PHE A 183 36.84 -31.98 -16.27
C PHE A 183 37.91 -31.80 -15.19
N SER A 184 39.20 -31.77 -15.53
CA SER A 184 40.25 -31.44 -14.54
C SER A 184 40.06 -30.06 -13.91
N LEU A 185 39.34 -29.17 -14.60
CA LEU A 185 39.10 -27.78 -14.19
C LEU A 185 37.91 -27.64 -13.22
N PHE A 186 37.27 -28.74 -12.80
CA PHE A 186 36.15 -28.72 -11.83
C PHE A 186 36.56 -28.52 -10.37
N SER A 187 37.86 -28.36 -10.07
CA SER A 187 38.28 -28.07 -8.69
C SER A 187 37.73 -26.73 -8.23
N ARG A 188 37.05 -26.72 -7.07
CA ARG A 188 36.44 -25.54 -6.41
C ARG A 188 37.41 -24.39 -6.15
N THR A 189 38.71 -24.63 -6.30
CA THR A 189 39.79 -23.65 -6.18
C THR A 189 40.25 -23.16 -7.55
N SER A 190 39.36 -22.94 -8.52
CA SER A 190 39.79 -22.27 -9.76
C SER A 190 40.26 -20.86 -9.45
N LEU A 191 41.39 -20.47 -10.03
CA LEU A 191 42.06 -19.16 -9.90
C LEU A 191 41.16 -17.90 -10.02
N PHE A 192 39.88 -18.05 -10.39
CA PHE A 192 38.95 -16.95 -10.66
C PHE A 192 37.87 -16.73 -9.60
N HIS A 193 37.68 -17.61 -8.62
CA HIS A 193 36.73 -17.35 -7.52
C HIS A 193 37.36 -16.61 -6.32
N GLU A 194 38.69 -16.54 -6.25
CA GLU A 194 39.44 -15.81 -5.22
C GLU A 194 40.51 -14.92 -5.85
N THR A 195 40.13 -13.70 -6.23
CA THR A 195 41.01 -12.68 -6.81
C THR A 195 42.13 -12.19 -5.88
N ASN A 196 42.14 -12.61 -4.61
CA ASN A 196 43.07 -12.13 -3.58
C ASN A 196 44.13 -13.15 -3.11
N THR A 197 44.30 -14.28 -3.82
CA THR A 197 45.30 -15.29 -3.42
C THR A 197 46.46 -15.38 -4.41
N PRO A 198 47.73 -15.43 -3.95
CA PRO A 198 48.87 -15.52 -4.85
C PRO A 198 48.85 -16.82 -5.64
N THR A 199 49.18 -16.72 -6.93
CA THR A 199 49.31 -17.84 -7.87
C THR A 199 50.39 -18.81 -7.39
N THR A 200 49.98 -19.83 -6.64
CA THR A 200 50.91 -20.86 -6.17
C THR A 200 51.23 -21.79 -7.35
N PRO A 201 52.51 -22.09 -7.66
CA PRO A 201 52.89 -22.97 -8.78
C PRO A 201 52.25 -24.37 -8.67
N ARG A 202 51.98 -24.82 -7.44
CA ARG A 202 51.22 -26.04 -7.16
C ARG A 202 49.81 -26.02 -7.75
N ARG A 203 49.11 -24.87 -7.69
CA ARG A 203 47.74 -24.69 -8.23
C ARG A 203 47.73 -24.70 -9.76
N LEU A 204 48.76 -24.11 -10.38
CA LEU A 204 48.94 -24.18 -11.84
C LEU A 204 49.15 -25.63 -12.30
N LEU A 205 49.92 -26.41 -11.54
CA LEU A 205 50.21 -27.82 -11.84
C LEU A 205 49.00 -28.71 -11.57
N GLU A 206 48.21 -28.43 -10.54
CA GLU A 206 46.93 -29.10 -10.28
C GLU A 206 45.89 -28.82 -11.39
N GLU A 207 45.82 -27.60 -11.92
CA GLU A 207 44.88 -27.24 -12.99
C GLU A 207 45.30 -27.75 -14.38
N THR A 208 46.61 -27.67 -14.71
CA THR A 208 47.14 -27.99 -16.05
C THR A 208 47.73 -29.40 -16.18
N GLY A 209 48.04 -30.06 -15.06
CA GLY A 209 48.72 -31.35 -15.06
C GLY A 209 47.90 -32.48 -15.70
N LEU A 210 46.58 -32.49 -15.47
CA LEU A 210 45.70 -33.54 -15.98
C LEU A 210 45.33 -33.35 -17.48
N PRO A 211 45.08 -32.13 -17.99
CA PRO A 211 45.03 -31.83 -19.43
C PRO A 211 46.35 -32.15 -20.14
N LEU A 212 47.47 -31.90 -19.48
CA LEU A 212 48.80 -32.22 -20.01
C LEU A 212 49.01 -33.74 -20.10
N ALA A 213 48.69 -34.47 -19.03
CA ALA A 213 48.81 -35.93 -19.01
C ALA A 213 47.92 -36.61 -20.07
N THR A 214 46.69 -36.13 -20.23
CA THR A 214 45.77 -36.64 -21.27
C THR A 214 46.24 -36.30 -22.68
N ALA A 215 46.74 -35.08 -22.92
CA ALA A 215 47.34 -34.72 -24.19
C ALA A 215 48.60 -35.57 -24.50
N LEU A 216 49.47 -35.81 -23.50
CA LEU A 216 50.64 -36.68 -23.63
C LEU A 216 50.26 -38.13 -23.94
N PHE A 217 49.17 -38.62 -23.35
CA PHE A 217 48.64 -39.94 -23.67
C PHE A 217 48.21 -40.04 -25.13
N VAL A 218 47.49 -39.02 -25.64
CA VAL A 218 47.11 -38.96 -27.07
C VAL A 218 48.34 -38.85 -27.96
N LEU A 219 49.35 -38.06 -27.60
CA LEU A 219 50.62 -37.95 -28.32
C LEU A 219 51.33 -39.30 -28.45
N ALA A 220 51.43 -40.05 -27.35
CA ALA A 220 52.10 -41.35 -27.32
C ALA A 220 51.44 -42.36 -28.27
N GLN A 221 50.11 -42.29 -28.45
CA GLN A 221 49.41 -43.12 -29.41
C GLN A 221 49.53 -42.57 -30.84
N ALA A 222 49.43 -41.25 -31.02
CA ALA A 222 49.58 -40.61 -32.33
C ALA A 222 50.94 -40.91 -32.98
N LEU A 223 52.03 -40.91 -32.19
CA LEU A 223 53.39 -41.23 -32.65
C LEU A 223 53.54 -42.65 -33.23
N LYS A 224 52.66 -43.58 -32.88
CA LYS A 224 52.68 -44.95 -33.45
C LYS A 224 52.09 -45.00 -34.86
N THR A 225 51.24 -44.04 -35.20
CA THR A 225 50.40 -44.07 -36.39
C THR A 225 50.69 -42.94 -37.38
N GLN A 226 51.32 -41.87 -36.92
CA GLN A 226 51.53 -40.63 -37.66
C GLN A 226 52.97 -40.14 -37.53
N PRO A 227 53.49 -39.35 -38.49
CA PRO A 227 54.82 -38.78 -38.40
C PRO A 227 54.95 -37.85 -37.17
N ALA A 228 56.16 -37.78 -36.62
CA ALA A 228 56.43 -37.07 -35.36
C ALA A 228 55.96 -35.61 -35.37
N GLY A 229 56.10 -34.91 -36.50
CA GLY A 229 55.67 -33.52 -36.64
C GLY A 229 54.15 -33.33 -36.50
N THR A 230 53.34 -34.18 -37.12
CA THR A 230 51.86 -34.07 -37.03
C THR A 230 51.38 -34.48 -35.65
N ALA A 231 51.97 -35.52 -35.06
CA ALA A 231 51.65 -35.95 -33.70
C ALA A 231 51.94 -34.84 -32.67
N LEU A 232 53.09 -34.15 -32.80
CA LEU A 232 53.44 -33.02 -31.94
C LEU A 232 52.49 -31.83 -32.12
N ALA A 233 52.12 -31.51 -33.38
CA ALA A 233 51.15 -30.44 -33.65
C ALA A 233 49.78 -30.76 -33.04
N LEU A 234 49.33 -32.02 -33.15
CA LEU A 234 48.08 -32.50 -32.60
C LEU A 234 48.08 -32.45 -31.06
N PHE A 235 49.21 -32.79 -30.42
CA PHE A 235 49.40 -32.64 -28.99
C PHE A 235 49.18 -31.21 -28.50
N PHE A 236 49.87 -30.24 -29.10
CA PHE A 236 49.70 -28.84 -28.72
C PHE A 236 48.27 -28.38 -28.95
N PHE A 237 47.66 -28.76 -30.08
CA PHE A 237 46.28 -28.40 -30.41
C PHE A 237 45.27 -28.94 -29.39
N ILE A 238 45.32 -30.23 -29.05
CA ILE A 238 44.43 -30.84 -28.05
C ILE A 238 44.68 -30.22 -26.66
N PHE A 239 45.94 -30.01 -26.29
CA PHE A 239 46.27 -29.42 -25.00
C PHE A 239 45.66 -28.01 -24.85
N PHE A 240 45.81 -27.16 -25.85
CA PHE A 240 45.18 -25.83 -25.84
C PHE A 240 43.65 -25.91 -25.88
N LEU A 241 43.07 -26.84 -26.63
CA LEU A 241 41.62 -27.05 -26.66
C LEU A 241 41.08 -27.44 -25.29
N PHE A 242 41.74 -28.33 -24.54
CA PHE A 242 41.32 -28.69 -23.19
C PHE A 242 41.36 -27.48 -22.24
N LEU A 243 42.44 -26.69 -22.29
CA LEU A 243 42.56 -25.49 -21.47
C LEU A 243 41.50 -24.43 -21.82
N LEU A 244 41.21 -24.23 -23.11
CA LEU A 244 40.32 -23.19 -23.59
C LEU A 244 38.84 -23.60 -23.45
N ALA A 245 38.48 -24.78 -23.94
CA ALA A 245 37.09 -25.25 -23.97
C ALA A 245 36.56 -25.50 -22.56
N GLY A 246 37.36 -26.09 -21.66
CA GLY A 246 36.95 -26.32 -20.28
C GLY A 246 36.69 -25.00 -19.53
N LYS A 247 37.56 -24.00 -19.70
CA LYS A 247 37.39 -22.67 -19.08
C LYS A 247 36.18 -21.93 -19.65
N LEU A 248 36.00 -21.93 -20.97
CA LEU A 248 34.86 -21.28 -21.64
C LEU A 248 33.54 -21.91 -21.22
N LEU A 249 33.46 -23.24 -21.20
CA LEU A 249 32.23 -23.95 -20.85
C LEU A 249 31.84 -23.66 -19.40
N LEU A 250 32.78 -23.81 -18.47
CA LEU A 250 32.49 -23.61 -17.04
C LEU A 250 32.18 -22.15 -16.71
N GLY A 251 32.93 -21.21 -17.29
CA GLY A 251 32.69 -19.78 -17.13
C GLY A 251 31.31 -19.37 -17.63
N ASN A 252 30.94 -19.79 -18.86
CA ASN A 252 29.63 -19.49 -19.42
C ASN A 252 28.49 -20.18 -18.66
N LEU A 253 28.70 -21.38 -18.10
CA LEU A 253 27.68 -22.08 -17.32
C LEU A 253 27.38 -21.37 -15.99
N MET A 254 28.40 -20.86 -15.30
CA MET A 254 28.22 -20.08 -14.07
C MET A 254 27.48 -18.77 -14.35
N VAL A 255 27.88 -18.04 -15.41
CA VAL A 255 27.19 -16.80 -15.79
C VAL A 255 25.75 -17.08 -16.26
N LEU A 256 25.51 -18.19 -16.96
CA LEU A 256 24.16 -18.61 -17.35
C LEU A 256 23.26 -18.84 -16.13
N GLY A 257 23.79 -19.41 -15.05
CA GLY A 257 23.06 -19.54 -13.78
C GLY A 257 22.63 -18.19 -13.21
N SER A 258 23.55 -17.22 -13.16
CA SER A 258 23.22 -15.86 -12.71
C SER A 258 22.25 -15.14 -13.64
N ASP A 259 22.40 -15.29 -14.96
CA ASP A 259 21.52 -14.69 -15.96
C ASP A 259 20.10 -15.28 -15.87
N LEU A 260 19.98 -16.60 -15.72
CA LEU A 260 18.69 -17.29 -15.53
C LEU A 260 17.97 -16.81 -14.27
N HIS A 261 18.73 -16.61 -13.18
CA HIS A 261 18.17 -16.07 -11.94
C HIS A 261 17.67 -14.62 -12.14
N ALA A 262 18.47 -13.77 -12.80
CA ALA A 262 18.07 -12.40 -13.14
C ALA A 262 16.81 -12.36 -14.03
N VAL A 263 16.69 -13.27 -14.99
CA VAL A 263 15.50 -13.40 -15.85
C VAL A 263 14.29 -13.86 -15.07
N GLY A 264 14.47 -14.79 -14.12
CA GLY A 264 13.43 -15.20 -13.19
C GLY A 264 12.89 -14.02 -12.38
N GLN A 265 13.80 -13.23 -11.78
CA GLN A 265 13.45 -12.02 -11.04
C GLN A 265 12.74 -10.98 -11.91
N ASN A 266 13.23 -10.74 -13.13
CA ASN A 266 12.59 -9.79 -14.06
C ASN A 266 11.19 -10.24 -14.49
N ARG A 267 10.98 -11.54 -14.71
CA ARG A 267 9.65 -12.09 -15.01
C ARG A 267 8.71 -11.96 -13.82
N GLN A 268 9.21 -12.20 -12.61
CA GLN A 268 8.44 -12.00 -11.40
C GLN A 268 8.06 -10.53 -11.22
N LEU A 269 9.01 -9.60 -11.36
CA LEU A 269 8.76 -8.16 -11.32
C LEU A 269 7.72 -7.72 -12.36
N ALA A 270 7.79 -8.25 -13.58
CA ALA A 270 6.81 -7.95 -14.63
C ALA A 270 5.40 -8.47 -14.28
N ARG A 271 5.30 -9.65 -13.67
CA ARG A 271 4.01 -10.20 -13.19
C ARG A 271 3.47 -9.39 -12.02
N GLU A 272 4.31 -9.08 -11.04
CA GLU A 272 3.95 -8.26 -9.88
C GLU A 272 3.44 -6.89 -10.33
N ARG A 273 4.13 -6.24 -11.28
CA ARG A 273 3.65 -5.00 -11.91
C ARG A 273 2.26 -5.17 -12.48
N LEU A 274 2.04 -6.15 -13.34
CA LEU A 274 0.75 -6.32 -14.00
C LEU A 274 -0.40 -6.63 -13.01
N SER A 275 -0.17 -7.52 -12.05
CA SER A 275 -1.23 -7.91 -11.09
C SER A 275 -1.47 -6.87 -10.01
N GLN A 276 -0.42 -6.25 -9.47
CA GLN A 276 -0.56 -5.31 -8.36
C GLN A 276 -1.04 -3.94 -8.85
N THR A 277 -0.57 -3.45 -10.00
CA THR A 277 -1.05 -2.16 -10.53
C THR A 277 -2.53 -2.21 -10.90
N THR A 278 -3.01 -3.31 -11.48
CA THR A 278 -4.44 -3.48 -11.79
C THR A 278 -5.29 -3.57 -10.53
N GLY A 279 -4.83 -4.31 -9.51
CA GLY A 279 -5.47 -4.36 -8.20
C GLY A 279 -5.54 -2.99 -7.52
N TRP A 280 -4.41 -2.30 -7.40
CA TRP A 280 -4.32 -0.97 -6.79
C TRP A 280 -5.14 0.08 -7.53
N GLU A 281 -5.17 0.07 -8.87
CA GLU A 281 -5.98 1.02 -9.63
C GLU A 281 -7.48 0.80 -9.41
N SER A 282 -7.90 -0.47 -9.31
CA SER A 282 -9.30 -0.81 -8.98
C SER A 282 -9.68 -0.35 -7.57
N GLU A 283 -8.79 -0.54 -6.60
CA GLU A 283 -8.97 -0.10 -5.22
C GLU A 283 -9.00 1.42 -5.11
N ILE A 284 -8.08 2.13 -5.77
CA ILE A 284 -8.09 3.59 -5.87
C ILE A 284 -9.41 4.09 -6.46
N THR A 285 -9.93 3.43 -7.50
CA THR A 285 -11.21 3.79 -8.12
C THR A 285 -12.37 3.62 -7.15
N GLN A 286 -12.38 2.52 -6.40
CA GLN A 286 -13.39 2.25 -5.37
C GLN A 286 -13.33 3.28 -4.23
N LEU A 287 -12.14 3.60 -3.73
CA LEU A 287 -11.94 4.60 -2.68
C LEU A 287 -12.39 5.99 -3.13
N ARG A 288 -12.10 6.38 -4.38
CA ARG A 288 -12.59 7.65 -4.94
C ARG A 288 -14.12 7.69 -5.00
N ALA A 289 -14.76 6.61 -5.45
CA ALA A 289 -16.22 6.54 -5.47
C ALA A 289 -16.82 6.67 -4.06
N ASN A 290 -16.16 6.12 -3.04
CA ASN A 290 -16.58 6.29 -1.64
C ASN A 290 -16.38 7.73 -1.14
N ILE A 291 -15.25 8.38 -1.45
CA ILE A 291 -15.02 9.80 -1.14
C ILE A 291 -16.12 10.67 -1.77
N ASP A 292 -16.46 10.42 -3.04
CA ASP A 292 -17.50 11.18 -3.72
C ASP A 292 -18.87 10.99 -3.08
N ARG A 293 -19.20 9.77 -2.60
CA ARG A 293 -20.42 9.52 -1.81
C ARG A 293 -20.44 10.33 -0.52
N PHE A 294 -19.34 10.35 0.24
CA PHE A 294 -19.25 11.14 1.47
C PHE A 294 -19.34 12.65 1.19
N ARG A 295 -18.74 13.12 0.09
CA ARG A 295 -18.89 14.51 -0.35
C ARG A 295 -20.33 14.85 -0.68
N VAL A 296 -21.05 13.99 -1.41
CA VAL A 296 -22.48 14.19 -1.69
C VAL A 296 -23.31 14.25 -0.40
N GLN A 297 -23.07 13.35 0.56
CA GLN A 297 -23.75 13.37 1.86
C GLN A 297 -23.47 14.68 2.62
N LYS A 298 -22.21 15.14 2.66
CA LYS A 298 -21.85 16.42 3.26
C LYS A 298 -22.57 17.59 2.58
N TRP A 299 -22.63 17.59 1.26
CA TRP A 299 -23.34 18.62 0.48
C TRP A 299 -24.85 18.67 0.77
N GLN A 300 -25.46 17.54 1.12
CA GLN A 300 -26.88 17.50 1.52
C GLN A 300 -27.12 18.07 2.92
N ILE A 301 -26.14 17.96 3.83
CA ILE A 301 -26.26 18.42 5.23
C ILE A 301 -26.03 19.93 5.34
N ILE A 302 -25.12 20.51 4.55
CA ILE A 302 -24.73 21.92 4.64
C ILE A 302 -25.94 22.89 4.54
N PRO A 303 -26.89 22.72 3.59
CA PRO A 303 -28.06 23.59 3.51
C PRO A 303 -28.93 23.56 4.77
N GLU A 304 -29.16 22.37 5.34
CA GLU A 304 -29.95 22.21 6.57
C GLU A 304 -29.25 22.83 7.78
N LEU A 305 -27.93 22.65 7.88
CA LEU A 305 -27.12 23.30 8.91
C LEU A 305 -27.22 24.83 8.81
N ASN A 306 -27.06 25.39 7.61
CA ASN A 306 -27.18 26.83 7.40
C ASN A 306 -28.57 27.36 7.78
N ARG A 307 -29.63 26.59 7.50
CA ARG A 307 -31.00 26.93 7.87
C ARG A 307 -31.16 26.98 9.39
N ILE A 308 -30.75 25.92 10.09
CA ILE A 308 -30.83 25.85 11.56
C ILE A 308 -30.00 26.97 12.20
N GLN A 309 -28.81 27.25 11.67
CA GLN A 309 -27.97 28.34 12.17
C GLN A 309 -28.61 29.71 11.95
N ALA A 310 -29.28 29.93 10.81
CA ALA A 310 -30.04 31.15 10.56
C ALA A 310 -31.23 31.28 11.51
N ASP A 311 -31.96 30.20 11.79
CA ASP A 311 -33.07 30.17 12.73
C ASP A 311 -32.60 30.44 14.16
N LEU A 312 -31.50 29.84 14.60
CA LEU A 312 -30.86 30.14 15.89
C LEU A 312 -30.44 31.60 15.99
N THR A 313 -29.82 32.15 14.94
CA THR A 313 -29.41 33.55 14.90
C THR A 313 -30.63 34.46 14.99
N ARG A 314 -31.72 34.13 14.31
CA ARG A 314 -32.99 34.87 14.35
C ARG A 314 -33.63 34.82 15.74
N MET A 315 -33.66 33.66 16.39
CA MET A 315 -34.19 33.51 17.75
C MET A 315 -33.35 34.30 18.76
N ASN A 316 -32.02 34.22 18.67
CA ASN A 316 -31.12 35.00 19.51
C ASN A 316 -31.28 36.51 19.28
N ALA A 317 -31.42 36.96 18.04
CA ALA A 317 -31.69 38.37 17.73
C ALA A 317 -33.05 38.82 18.26
N ARG A 318 -34.09 37.97 18.19
CA ARG A 318 -35.42 38.26 18.78
C ARG A 318 -35.31 38.40 20.30
N ARG A 319 -34.65 37.46 20.98
CA ARG A 319 -34.36 37.52 22.42
C ARG A 319 -33.70 38.84 22.80
N ASP A 320 -32.61 39.19 22.11
CA ASP A 320 -31.84 40.40 22.42
C ASP A 320 -32.64 41.69 22.13
N GLY A 321 -33.51 41.66 21.12
CA GLY A 321 -34.46 42.74 20.83
C GLY A 321 -35.49 42.94 21.94
N LEU A 322 -36.08 41.85 22.45
CA LEU A 322 -37.04 41.89 23.56
C LEU A 322 -36.38 42.39 24.85
N ILE A 323 -35.17 41.90 25.17
CA ILE A 323 -34.40 42.36 26.34
C ILE A 323 -34.15 43.87 26.25
N LYS A 324 -33.61 44.36 25.12
CA LYS A 324 -33.32 45.78 24.95
C LYS A 324 -34.57 46.65 25.05
N ARG A 325 -35.71 46.16 24.51
CA ARG A 325 -36.98 46.87 24.59
C ARG A 325 -37.45 46.97 26.04
N PHE A 326 -37.48 45.85 26.76
CA PHE A 326 -37.80 45.81 28.18
C PHE A 326 -36.91 46.77 28.98
N GLU A 327 -35.59 46.70 28.80
CA GLU A 327 -34.63 47.58 29.48
C GLU A 327 -34.88 49.07 29.17
N SER A 328 -35.22 49.39 27.92
CA SER A 328 -35.49 50.78 27.53
C SER A 328 -36.74 51.35 28.21
N GLU A 329 -37.83 50.58 28.25
CA GLU A 329 -39.09 51.00 28.90
C GLU A 329 -38.94 51.03 30.43
N PHE A 330 -38.24 50.04 31.01
CA PHE A 330 -37.89 50.01 32.43
C PHE A 330 -37.12 51.26 32.86
N ASN A 331 -36.07 51.63 32.12
CA ASN A 331 -35.25 52.80 32.44
C ASN A 331 -36.04 54.10 32.26
N LEU A 332 -36.90 54.17 31.25
CA LEU A 332 -37.79 55.32 31.04
C LEU A 332 -38.75 55.48 32.22
N ALA A 333 -39.46 54.42 32.59
CA ALA A 333 -40.41 54.41 33.71
C ALA A 333 -39.73 54.75 35.04
N ARG A 334 -38.52 54.22 35.28
CA ARG A 334 -37.70 54.56 36.46
C ARG A 334 -37.33 56.04 36.50
N SER A 335 -36.91 56.61 35.36
CA SER A 335 -36.58 58.04 35.27
C SER A 335 -37.80 58.95 35.50
N LEU A 336 -39.00 58.50 35.12
CA LEU A 336 -40.27 59.20 35.36
C LEU A 336 -40.70 59.07 36.82
N ARG A 337 -40.55 57.89 37.43
CA ARG A 337 -40.82 57.63 38.85
C ARG A 337 -40.04 58.60 39.75
N ASP A 338 -38.77 58.82 39.44
CA ASP A 338 -37.90 59.73 40.20
C ASP A 338 -38.36 61.20 40.10
N ARG A 339 -39.26 61.53 39.16
CA ARG A 339 -39.85 62.86 38.95
C ARG A 339 -41.31 62.99 39.44
N LEU A 340 -41.96 61.90 39.87
CA LEU A 340 -43.38 61.86 40.24
C LEU A 340 -43.58 61.83 41.77
N THR A 341 -44.63 62.50 42.25
CA THR A 341 -44.99 62.49 43.69
C THR A 341 -45.62 61.13 44.10
N SER A 342 -45.60 60.79 45.40
CA SER A 342 -46.12 59.52 45.92
C SER A 342 -47.61 59.27 45.60
N GLU A 343 -48.45 60.31 45.65
CA GLU A 343 -49.89 60.20 45.35
C GLU A 343 -50.15 59.89 43.86
N GLN A 344 -49.37 60.48 42.96
CA GLN A 344 -49.48 60.25 41.51
C GLN A 344 -49.00 58.85 41.11
N ARG A 345 -47.96 58.32 41.78
CA ARG A 345 -47.48 56.94 41.56
C ARG A 345 -48.55 55.91 41.91
N GLN A 346 -49.26 56.12 43.01
CA GLN A 346 -50.29 55.18 43.47
C GLN A 346 -51.55 55.20 42.58
N ALA A 347 -51.88 56.33 41.97
CA ALA A 347 -52.97 56.45 41.00
C ALA A 347 -52.69 55.78 39.64
N ILE A 348 -51.41 55.67 39.25
CA ILE A 348 -51.00 55.00 37.99
C ILE A 348 -50.94 53.48 38.16
N ILE A 349 -50.49 53.00 39.32
CA ILE A 349 -50.36 51.56 39.61
C ILE A 349 -51.72 50.89 39.93
N SER A 350 -52.72 51.66 40.36
CA SER A 350 -54.05 51.16 40.76
C SER A 350 -55.11 51.19 39.66
N ARG A 351 -54.71 51.55 38.43
CA ARG A 351 -55.53 51.45 37.21
C ARG A 351 -55.15 50.19 36.47
#